data_AF-A0A661VW54-F1
#
_entry.id   AF-A0A661VW54-F1
#
_cell.length_a   1.000
_cell.length_b   1.000
_cell.length_c   1.000
_cell.angle_alpha   90.00
_cell.angle_beta   90.00
_cell.angle_gamma   90.00
#
_symmetry.space_group_name_H-M   'P 1'
#
loop_
_entity.id
_entity.type
_entity.pdbx_description
1 polymer ?
#
loop_
_entity_poly.entity_id
_entity_poly.type
_entity_poly.pdbx_seq_one_letter_code
_entity_poly.pdbx_strand_id
1 'polypeptide(L)'
;MDALWDQFEVANLEEKVTLFLKSLESGKLDDEYAFEMLNAIRPALDPRDPQGRVLYADLVERLRCQAPDLYRQSIQYYHENLITDAVADGRWEAIPDLLAPFVEEPERAIDTFVRVIDQLMYHGQVQTLINVMDRAWPKVSKATNILDWAIDEFGGKIMLLHLFDYLDTAETPRPDDPTLLKATASYGKWAEGWLERVVPRLTGSEPSPWKVADFGPAVDADRWHDNLNDLLAEFVADRRRAGVPYSRGYMAWTQLAEALGRQFVSPAAPQGKRGRKGKKHGRKASLAALHSPLVPRYQTMDKALGELFPFLGAQPYRAAAVVELLPAYLHFLARL
;
A
#
# COMPACT_ATOMS: atom_id res chain seq x y z
N MET A 1 18.45 -30.68 16.85
CA MET A 1 17.63 -29.50 16.56
C MET A 1 16.46 -29.92 15.67
N ASP A 2 16.73 -30.67 14.61
CA ASP A 2 15.72 -31.29 13.72
C ASP A 2 14.56 -32.00 14.43
N ALA A 3 14.80 -32.82 15.46
CA ALA A 3 13.73 -33.53 16.17
C ALA A 3 12.71 -32.62 16.90
N LEU A 4 13.10 -31.43 17.34
CA LEU A 4 12.17 -30.46 17.94
C LEU A 4 11.27 -29.86 16.86
N TRP A 5 11.86 -29.55 15.70
CA TRP A 5 11.13 -29.03 14.56
C TRP A 5 10.13 -30.03 14.00
N ASP A 6 10.55 -31.28 13.80
CA ASP A 6 9.70 -32.36 13.30
C ASP A 6 8.47 -32.55 14.21
N GLN A 7 8.68 -32.49 15.53
CA GLN A 7 7.60 -32.56 16.51
C GLN A 7 6.68 -31.34 16.43
N PHE A 8 7.25 -30.15 16.26
CA PHE A 8 6.50 -28.90 16.21
C PHE A 8 5.68 -28.78 14.92
N GLU A 9 6.20 -29.20 13.77
CA GLU A 9 5.55 -29.05 12.47
C GLU A 9 4.19 -29.76 12.42
N VAL A 10 4.14 -31.00 12.93
CA VAL A 10 2.94 -31.86 12.94
C VAL A 10 2.01 -31.59 14.12
N ALA A 11 2.44 -30.80 15.09
CA ALA A 11 1.66 -30.49 16.30
C ALA A 11 0.45 -29.62 16.01
N ASN A 12 -0.61 -29.78 16.82
CA ASN A 12 -1.74 -28.86 16.81
C ASN A 12 -1.37 -27.50 17.45
N LEU A 13 -2.25 -26.50 17.37
CA LEU A 13 -1.96 -25.15 17.86
C LEU A 13 -1.59 -25.12 19.36
N GLU A 14 -2.33 -25.81 20.22
CA GLU A 14 -2.09 -25.84 21.67
C GLU A 14 -0.73 -26.48 21.99
N GLU A 15 -0.42 -27.56 21.28
CA GLU A 15 0.87 -28.26 21.36
C GLU A 15 2.02 -27.38 20.84
N LYS A 16 1.85 -26.66 19.73
CA LYS A 16 2.83 -25.70 19.19
C LYS A 16 3.15 -24.61 20.20
N VAL A 17 2.12 -24.01 20.80
CA VAL A 17 2.29 -23.00 21.87
C VAL A 17 3.05 -23.60 23.06
N THR A 18 2.69 -24.79 23.49
CA THR A 18 3.35 -25.50 24.60
C THR A 18 4.82 -25.80 24.30
N LEU A 19 5.13 -26.27 23.09
CA LEU A 19 6.49 -26.58 22.64
C LEU A 19 7.36 -25.32 22.55
N PHE A 20 6.81 -24.22 22.05
CA PHE A 20 7.49 -22.93 22.01
C PHE A 20 7.84 -22.46 23.44
N LEU A 21 6.87 -22.44 24.35
CA LEU A 21 7.07 -22.01 25.74
C LEU A 21 8.10 -22.87 26.48
N LYS A 22 8.04 -24.20 26.34
CA LYS A 22 9.04 -25.11 26.95
C LYS A 22 10.44 -24.91 26.38
N SER A 23 10.54 -24.66 25.08
CA SER A 23 11.83 -24.41 24.43
C SER A 23 12.43 -23.08 24.87
N LEU A 24 11.60 -22.05 25.04
CA LEU A 24 11.99 -20.76 25.59
C LEU A 24 12.48 -20.89 27.04
N GLU A 25 11.71 -21.53 27.91
CA GLU A 25 12.05 -21.73 29.33
C GLU A 25 13.34 -22.55 29.52
N SER A 26 13.60 -23.51 28.62
CA SER A 26 14.81 -24.34 28.68
C SER A 26 16.04 -23.72 28.02
N GLY A 27 15.91 -22.52 27.42
CA GLY A 27 17.00 -21.84 26.71
C GLY A 27 17.48 -22.60 25.47
N LYS A 28 16.62 -23.43 24.87
CA LYS A 28 16.95 -24.27 23.70
C LYS A 28 16.59 -23.64 22.36
N LEU A 29 15.94 -22.48 22.37
CA LEU A 29 15.67 -21.71 21.16
C LEU A 29 16.95 -21.00 20.70
N ASP A 30 17.24 -21.10 19.41
CA ASP A 30 18.08 -20.16 18.69
C ASP A 30 17.19 -19.12 17.97
N ASP A 31 17.82 -18.23 17.20
CA ASP A 31 17.16 -17.16 16.49
C ASP A 31 16.24 -17.67 15.37
N GLU A 32 16.68 -18.69 14.63
CA GLU A 32 15.89 -19.34 13.58
C GLU A 32 14.63 -19.98 14.15
N TYR A 33 14.75 -20.82 15.19
CA TYR A 33 13.59 -21.46 15.81
C TYR A 33 12.64 -20.48 16.49
N ALA A 34 13.17 -19.45 17.16
CA ALA A 34 12.32 -18.44 17.79
C ALA A 34 11.45 -17.71 16.75
N PHE A 35 12.03 -17.40 15.59
CA PHE A 35 11.30 -16.80 14.48
C PHE A 35 10.32 -17.79 13.83
N GLU A 36 10.79 -18.95 13.38
CA GLU A 36 10.01 -19.92 12.62
C GLU A 36 8.83 -20.47 13.42
N MET A 37 9.00 -20.75 14.72
CA MET A 37 7.89 -21.22 15.56
C MET A 37 6.80 -20.15 15.71
N LEU A 38 7.15 -18.89 15.97
CA LEU A 38 6.16 -17.82 16.05
C LEU A 38 5.51 -17.53 14.69
N ASN A 39 6.28 -17.63 13.59
CA ASN A 39 5.78 -17.46 12.23
C ASN A 39 4.83 -18.59 11.81
N ALA A 40 4.99 -19.80 12.37
CA ALA A 40 4.09 -20.93 12.16
C ALA A 40 2.85 -20.90 13.09
N ILE A 41 2.99 -20.42 14.32
CA ILE A 41 1.86 -20.24 15.25
C ILE A 41 0.92 -19.16 14.73
N ARG A 42 1.45 -18.04 14.23
CA ARG A 42 0.67 -16.88 13.78
C ARG A 42 -0.47 -17.23 12.81
N PRO A 43 -0.25 -17.88 11.66
CA PRO A 43 -1.32 -18.22 10.72
C PRO A 43 -2.25 -19.33 11.21
N ALA A 44 -1.86 -20.09 12.24
CA ALA A 44 -2.72 -21.09 12.87
C ALA A 44 -3.73 -20.47 13.85
N LEU A 45 -3.52 -19.22 14.27
CA LEU A 45 -4.50 -18.41 14.99
C LEU A 45 -5.48 -17.81 13.99
N ASP A 46 -6.80 -17.84 14.27
CA ASP A 46 -7.76 -17.11 13.43
C ASP A 46 -7.49 -15.60 13.58
N PRO A 47 -7.07 -14.89 12.51
CA PRO A 47 -6.75 -13.47 12.60
C PRO A 47 -7.96 -12.60 12.98
N ARG A 48 -9.19 -13.13 12.84
CA ARG A 48 -10.42 -12.44 13.24
C ARG A 48 -10.73 -12.62 14.73
N ASP A 49 -10.16 -13.61 15.39
CA ASP A 49 -10.37 -13.88 16.81
C ASP A 49 -9.51 -12.94 17.68
N PRO A 50 -10.11 -12.05 18.48
CA PRO A 50 -9.36 -11.22 19.42
C PRO A 50 -8.52 -12.02 20.41
N GLN A 51 -8.96 -13.22 20.82
CA GLN A 51 -8.19 -14.04 21.76
C GLN A 51 -6.92 -14.59 21.12
N GLY A 52 -6.97 -14.94 19.83
CA GLY A 52 -5.78 -15.30 19.07
C GLY A 52 -4.75 -14.18 19.01
N ARG A 53 -5.20 -12.92 18.80
CA ARG A 53 -4.32 -11.74 18.79
C ARG A 53 -3.67 -11.49 20.16
N VAL A 54 -4.44 -11.59 21.25
CA VAL A 54 -3.91 -11.48 22.62
C VAL A 54 -2.88 -12.57 22.89
N LEU A 55 -3.17 -13.82 22.53
CA LEU A 55 -2.24 -14.94 22.71
C LEU A 55 -0.93 -14.70 21.95
N TYR A 56 -1.00 -14.25 20.69
CA TYR A 56 0.22 -13.95 19.93
C TYR A 56 1.06 -12.86 20.59
N ALA A 57 0.42 -11.77 21.04
CA ALA A 57 1.10 -10.68 21.74
C ALA A 57 1.79 -11.18 23.03
N ASP A 58 1.12 -12.03 23.81
CA ASP A 58 1.69 -12.63 25.02
C ASP A 58 2.92 -13.49 24.72
N LEU A 59 2.93 -14.25 23.61
CA LEU A 59 4.07 -15.07 23.21
C LEU A 59 5.28 -14.22 22.82
N VAL A 60 5.05 -13.15 22.05
CA VAL A 60 6.10 -12.19 21.67
C VAL A 60 6.65 -11.50 22.91
N GLU A 61 5.80 -11.09 23.84
CA GLU A 61 6.21 -10.43 25.08
C GLU A 61 7.02 -11.36 25.99
N ARG A 62 6.65 -12.64 26.08
CA ARG A 62 7.45 -13.65 26.79
C ARG A 62 8.83 -13.82 26.16
N LEU A 63 8.90 -13.88 24.82
CA LEU A 63 10.19 -13.94 24.12
C LEU A 63 11.05 -12.71 24.44
N ARG A 64 10.46 -11.52 24.38
CA ARG A 64 11.13 -10.25 24.72
C ARG A 64 11.69 -10.24 26.13
N CYS A 65 10.92 -10.74 27.11
CA CYS A 65 11.32 -10.74 28.51
C CYS A 65 12.36 -11.83 28.85
N GLN A 66 12.22 -13.03 28.29
CA GLN A 66 13.05 -14.19 28.67
C GLN A 66 14.30 -14.36 27.80
N ALA A 67 14.24 -13.97 26.53
CA ALA A 67 15.34 -14.07 25.58
C ALA A 67 15.43 -12.79 24.70
N PRO A 68 15.76 -11.63 25.30
CA PRO A 68 15.75 -10.35 24.60
C PRO A 68 16.69 -10.30 23.39
N ASP A 69 17.81 -11.03 23.43
CA ASP A 69 18.74 -11.09 22.30
C ASP A 69 18.15 -11.81 21.09
N LEU A 70 17.41 -12.91 21.29
CA LEU A 70 16.69 -13.62 20.23
C LEU A 70 15.54 -12.77 19.69
N TYR A 71 14.76 -12.16 20.59
CA TYR A 71 13.70 -11.23 20.20
C TYR A 71 14.21 -10.11 19.29
N ARG A 72 15.37 -9.52 19.62
CA ARG A 72 15.96 -8.43 18.84
C ARG A 72 16.39 -8.84 17.44
N GLN A 73 16.58 -10.13 17.11
CA GLN A 73 16.96 -10.54 15.75
C GLN A 73 15.83 -10.34 14.73
N SER A 74 14.59 -10.60 15.15
CA SER A 74 13.42 -10.61 14.27
C SER A 74 12.33 -9.62 14.67
N ILE A 75 12.68 -8.62 15.49
CA ILE A 75 11.77 -7.63 16.07
C ILE A 75 10.84 -6.97 15.04
N GLN A 76 11.34 -6.65 13.84
CA GLN A 76 10.57 -6.00 12.78
C GLN A 76 9.37 -6.84 12.33
N TYR A 77 9.51 -8.16 12.28
CA TYR A 77 8.42 -9.06 11.88
C TYR A 77 7.38 -9.22 12.97
N TYR A 78 7.82 -9.30 14.23
CA TYR A 78 6.89 -9.33 15.36
C TYR A 78 6.09 -8.03 15.44
N HIS A 79 6.75 -6.88 15.25
CA HIS A 79 6.09 -5.58 15.28
C HIS A 79 5.12 -5.37 14.11
N GLU A 80 5.43 -5.84 12.90
CA GLU A 80 4.47 -5.84 11.79
C GLU A 80 3.17 -6.59 12.16
N ASN A 81 3.29 -7.77 12.78
CA ASN A 81 2.13 -8.54 13.23
C ASN A 81 1.37 -7.82 14.35
N LEU A 82 2.06 -7.27 15.35
CA LEU A 82 1.45 -6.53 16.45
C LEU A 82 0.74 -5.25 15.98
N ILE A 83 1.32 -4.54 14.99
CA ILE A 83 0.69 -3.39 14.35
C ILE A 83 -0.59 -3.84 13.64
N THR A 84 -0.54 -4.95 12.91
CA THR A 84 -1.73 -5.50 12.25
C THR A 84 -2.82 -5.86 13.25
N ASP A 85 -2.46 -6.41 14.40
CA ASP A 85 -3.41 -6.71 15.46
C ASP A 85 -4.01 -5.44 16.08
N ALA A 86 -3.17 -4.43 16.35
CA ALA A 86 -3.64 -3.15 16.86
C ALA A 86 -4.57 -2.42 15.88
N VAL A 87 -4.27 -2.47 14.58
CA VAL A 87 -5.14 -1.96 13.51
C VAL A 87 -6.49 -2.70 13.50
N ALA A 88 -6.47 -4.03 13.58
CA ALA A 88 -7.69 -4.84 13.60
C ALA A 88 -8.56 -4.58 14.84
N ASP A 89 -7.93 -4.30 15.98
CA ASP A 89 -8.59 -3.96 17.24
C ASP A 89 -9.02 -2.48 17.34
N GLY A 90 -8.59 -1.62 16.39
CA GLY A 90 -8.77 -0.18 16.47
C GLY A 90 -7.97 0.50 17.59
N ARG A 91 -6.90 -0.14 18.09
CA ARG A 91 -5.99 0.37 19.12
C ARG A 91 -4.95 1.33 18.55
N TRP A 92 -5.43 2.42 17.96
CA TRP A 92 -4.59 3.42 17.28
C TRP A 92 -3.55 4.06 18.22
N GLU A 93 -3.87 4.18 19.51
CA GLU A 93 -2.99 4.70 20.55
C GLU A 93 -1.73 3.86 20.77
N ALA A 94 -1.77 2.57 20.45
CA ALA A 94 -0.62 1.67 20.61
C ALA A 94 0.36 1.72 19.43
N ILE A 95 -0.08 2.23 18.27
CA ILE A 95 0.70 2.20 17.03
C ILE A 95 2.03 2.97 17.14
N PRO A 96 2.11 4.17 17.75
CA PRO A 96 3.38 4.89 17.86
C PRO A 96 4.49 4.10 18.56
N ASP A 97 4.17 3.39 19.65
CA ASP A 97 5.14 2.59 20.40
C ASP A 97 5.56 1.34 19.61
N LEU A 98 4.60 0.70 18.93
CA LEU A 98 4.88 -0.44 18.06
C LEU A 98 5.75 -0.06 16.84
N LEU A 99 5.83 1.22 16.47
CA LEU A 99 6.68 1.66 15.38
C LEU A 99 8.15 1.91 15.78
N ALA A 100 8.50 1.82 17.07
CA ALA A 100 9.85 2.13 17.56
C ALA A 100 10.99 1.39 16.81
N PRO A 101 10.89 0.07 16.52
CA PRO A 101 11.99 -0.64 15.86
C PRO A 101 12.29 -0.13 14.44
N PHE A 102 11.28 0.40 13.74
CA PHE A 102 11.44 0.96 12.39
C PHE A 102 12.19 2.30 12.40
N VAL A 103 12.33 2.95 13.56
CA VAL A 103 13.14 4.16 13.75
C VAL A 103 14.54 3.81 14.26
N GLU A 104 14.62 2.79 15.11
CA GLU A 104 15.87 2.35 15.73
C GLU A 104 16.80 1.67 14.72
N GLU A 105 16.28 0.76 13.90
CA GLU A 105 17.03 0.01 12.90
C GLU A 105 16.34 0.00 11.52
N PRO A 106 16.06 1.18 10.91
CA PRO A 106 15.29 1.27 9.67
C PRO A 106 15.90 0.49 8.51
N GLU A 107 17.22 0.43 8.43
CA GLU A 107 17.94 -0.26 7.36
C GLU A 107 17.70 -1.78 7.37
N ARG A 108 17.56 -2.36 8.57
CA ARG A 108 17.26 -3.79 8.75
C ARG A 108 15.77 -4.09 8.60
N ALA A 109 14.92 -3.08 8.80
CA ALA A 109 13.48 -3.21 8.80
C ALA A 109 12.80 -2.73 7.50
N ILE A 110 13.55 -2.22 6.52
CA ILE A 110 13.00 -1.44 5.40
C ILE A 110 11.91 -2.18 4.62
N ASP A 111 12.11 -3.47 4.31
CA ASP A 111 11.14 -4.27 3.56
C ASP A 111 9.82 -4.45 4.32
N THR A 112 9.92 -4.73 5.61
CA THR A 112 8.76 -4.84 6.51
C THR A 112 8.12 -3.47 6.74
N PHE A 113 8.92 -2.40 6.81
CA PHE A 113 8.43 -1.05 7.03
C PHE A 113 7.57 -0.59 5.85
N VAL A 114 7.96 -0.90 4.61
CA VAL A 114 7.16 -0.56 3.42
C VAL A 114 5.74 -1.15 3.51
N ARG A 115 5.58 -2.38 4.02
CA ARG A 115 4.28 -3.01 4.21
C ARG A 115 3.46 -2.31 5.31
N VAL A 116 4.10 -1.98 6.42
CA VAL A 116 3.49 -1.21 7.52
C VAL A 116 3.07 0.20 7.05
N ILE A 117 3.87 0.87 6.22
CA ILE A 117 3.54 2.17 5.64
C ILE A 117 2.26 2.06 4.80
N ASP A 118 2.17 1.07 3.91
CA ASP A 118 0.99 0.87 3.08
C ASP A 118 -0.26 0.54 3.93
N GLN A 119 -0.13 -0.26 5.00
CA GLN A 119 -1.24 -0.49 5.94
C GLN A 119 -1.71 0.80 6.61
N LEU A 120 -0.80 1.59 7.16
CA LEU A 120 -1.14 2.80 7.91
C LEU A 120 -1.64 3.91 6.98
N MET A 121 -1.11 4.02 5.77
CA MET A 121 -1.63 4.90 4.71
C MET A 121 -3.07 4.52 4.36
N TYR A 122 -3.38 3.22 4.24
CA TYR A 122 -4.74 2.76 3.97
C TYR A 122 -5.71 3.22 5.07
N HIS A 123 -5.29 3.18 6.33
CA HIS A 123 -6.10 3.61 7.46
C HIS A 123 -6.05 5.13 7.75
N GLY A 124 -5.40 5.93 6.91
CA GLY A 124 -5.35 7.38 7.07
C GLY A 124 -4.47 7.86 8.22
N GLN A 125 -3.54 7.03 8.71
CA GLN A 125 -2.63 7.34 9.82
C GLN A 125 -1.45 8.22 9.37
N VAL A 126 -1.75 9.30 8.64
CA VAL A 126 -0.76 10.17 7.98
C VAL A 126 0.19 10.81 8.98
N GLN A 127 -0.33 11.42 10.04
CA GLN A 127 0.48 12.06 11.09
C GLN A 127 1.42 11.09 11.79
N THR A 128 0.92 9.89 12.13
CA THR A 128 1.73 8.82 12.74
C THR A 128 2.89 8.42 11.81
N LEU A 129 2.62 8.29 10.51
CA LEU A 129 3.64 7.96 9.52
C LEU A 129 4.67 9.08 9.33
N ILE A 130 4.24 10.35 9.23
CA ILE A 130 5.16 11.51 9.18
C ILE A 130 6.13 11.44 10.36
N ASN A 131 5.60 11.34 11.58
CA ASN A 131 6.40 11.35 12.81
C ASN A 131 7.48 10.24 12.84
N VAL A 132 7.13 9.03 12.38
CA VAL A 132 8.05 7.89 12.40
C VAL A 132 9.03 7.95 11.23
N MET A 133 8.56 8.24 10.02
CA MET A 133 9.42 8.27 8.84
C MET A 133 10.39 9.46 8.86
N ASP A 134 9.98 10.63 9.37
CA ASP A 134 10.87 11.79 9.58
C ASP A 134 12.04 11.42 10.52
N ARG A 135 11.76 10.65 11.58
CA ARG A 135 12.79 10.18 12.52
C ARG A 135 13.69 9.10 11.94
N ALA A 136 13.17 8.26 11.04
CA ALA A 136 13.94 7.23 10.35
C ALA A 136 14.83 7.81 9.23
N TRP A 137 14.39 8.91 8.60
CA TRP A 137 15.03 9.49 7.41
C TRP A 137 16.54 9.74 7.53
N PRO A 138 17.09 10.31 8.62
CA PRO A 138 18.53 10.57 8.70
C PRO A 138 19.41 9.31 8.63
N LYS A 139 18.86 8.14 8.98
CA LYS A 139 19.53 6.84 8.85
C LYS A 139 19.32 6.29 7.44
N VAL A 140 18.06 6.22 6.97
CA VAL A 140 17.71 5.71 5.62
C VAL A 140 18.46 6.46 4.52
N SER A 141 18.49 7.79 4.57
CA SER A 141 19.15 8.64 3.56
C SER A 141 20.66 8.49 3.48
N LYS A 142 21.29 7.86 4.48
CA LYS A 142 22.74 7.64 4.55
C LYS A 142 23.11 6.15 4.50
N ALA A 143 22.11 5.28 4.40
CA ALA A 143 22.28 3.85 4.40
C ALA A 143 23.03 3.40 3.15
N THR A 144 24.11 2.65 3.31
CA THR A 144 24.89 2.13 2.18
C THR A 144 24.41 0.76 1.69
N ASN A 145 23.53 0.11 2.46
CA ASN A 145 22.93 -1.19 2.19
C ASN A 145 21.52 -1.11 1.59
N ILE A 146 20.99 0.10 1.39
CA ILE A 146 19.73 0.35 0.70
C ILE A 146 20.06 0.88 -0.70
N LEU A 147 19.34 0.42 -1.71
CA LEU A 147 19.51 0.89 -3.08
C LEU A 147 19.04 2.35 -3.21
N ASP A 148 19.75 3.17 -3.99
CA ASP A 148 19.44 4.60 -4.16
C ASP A 148 17.98 4.87 -4.52
N TRP A 149 17.41 4.09 -5.44
CA TRP A 149 16.01 4.23 -5.84
C TRP A 149 15.03 3.98 -4.69
N ALA A 150 15.37 3.09 -3.75
CA ALA A 150 14.54 2.82 -2.58
C ALA A 150 14.64 3.94 -1.53
N ILE A 151 15.80 4.60 -1.43
CA ILE A 151 15.96 5.83 -0.64
C ILE A 151 15.11 6.95 -1.23
N ASP A 152 15.15 7.13 -2.55
CA ASP A 152 14.33 8.12 -3.28
C ASP A 152 12.83 7.84 -3.10
N GLU A 153 12.39 6.59 -3.20
CA GLU A 153 11.00 6.19 -2.95
C GLU A 153 10.58 6.47 -1.49
N PHE A 154 11.45 6.18 -0.52
CA PHE A 154 11.16 6.47 0.88
C PHE A 154 11.01 7.98 1.13
N GLY A 155 11.93 8.79 0.59
CA GLY A 155 11.85 10.26 0.64
C GLY A 155 10.58 10.79 -0.05
N GLY A 156 10.27 10.29 -1.24
CA GLY A 156 9.05 10.63 -1.97
C GLY A 156 7.77 10.29 -1.21
N LYS A 157 7.73 9.15 -0.49
CA LYS A 157 6.60 8.82 0.39
C LYS A 157 6.45 9.82 1.54
N ILE A 158 7.55 10.26 2.17
CA ILE A 158 7.49 11.30 3.21
C ILE A 158 6.93 12.60 2.63
N MET A 159 7.43 13.04 1.48
CA MET A 159 6.94 14.25 0.81
C MET A 159 5.44 14.19 0.52
N LEU A 160 4.97 13.03 0.05
CA LEU A 160 3.55 12.79 -0.23
C LEU A 160 2.69 12.82 1.05
N LEU A 161 3.17 12.26 2.15
CA LEU A 161 2.46 12.31 3.44
C LEU A 161 2.33 13.75 3.95
N HIS A 162 3.40 14.54 3.87
CA HIS A 162 3.35 15.98 4.20
C HIS A 162 2.38 16.74 3.30
N LEU A 163 2.29 16.40 2.00
CA LEU A 163 1.27 16.96 1.12
C LEU A 163 -0.14 16.60 1.62
N PHE A 164 -0.42 15.35 1.95
CA PHE A 164 -1.75 14.94 2.42
C PHE A 164 -2.14 15.65 3.72
N ASP A 165 -1.21 15.75 4.66
CA ASP A 165 -1.45 16.49 5.89
C ASP A 165 -1.70 17.99 5.63
N TYR A 166 -0.90 18.61 4.78
CA TYR A 166 -1.07 19.99 4.38
C TYR A 166 -2.45 20.23 3.74
N LEU A 167 -2.89 19.34 2.85
CA LEU A 167 -4.20 19.42 2.21
C LEU A 167 -5.37 19.27 3.20
N ASP A 168 -5.17 18.58 4.32
CA ASP A 168 -6.17 18.38 5.37
C ASP A 168 -6.20 19.51 6.40
N THR A 169 -5.07 20.21 6.60
CA THR A 169 -4.90 21.18 7.69
C THR A 169 -4.88 22.63 7.23
N ALA A 170 -4.51 22.90 5.97
CA ALA A 170 -4.48 24.26 5.45
C ALA A 170 -5.89 24.76 5.06
N GLU A 171 -6.23 25.98 5.48
CA GLU A 171 -7.52 26.60 5.17
C GLU A 171 -7.71 26.86 3.67
N THR A 172 -6.64 27.21 2.97
CA THR A 172 -6.64 27.43 1.51
C THR A 172 -5.33 26.86 0.95
N PRO A 173 -5.29 25.55 0.63
CA PRO A 173 -4.07 24.93 0.17
C PRO A 173 -3.60 25.52 -1.17
N ARG A 174 -2.30 25.80 -1.28
CA ARG A 174 -1.67 26.38 -2.47
C ARG A 174 -0.39 25.63 -2.84
N PRO A 175 -0.05 25.53 -4.14
CA PRO A 175 1.13 24.81 -4.58
C PRO A 175 2.46 25.47 -4.18
N ASP A 176 2.46 26.79 -4.00
CA ASP A 176 3.61 27.61 -3.67
C ASP A 176 3.72 27.92 -2.16
N ASP A 177 2.94 27.24 -1.32
CA ASP A 177 2.91 27.52 0.12
C ASP A 177 4.26 27.20 0.80
N PRO A 178 4.91 28.19 1.45
CA PRO A 178 6.18 27.97 2.12
C PRO A 178 6.13 26.89 3.20
N THR A 179 4.97 26.62 3.79
CA THR A 179 4.79 25.61 4.84
C THR A 179 5.08 24.21 4.29
N LEU A 180 4.41 23.84 3.19
CA LEU A 180 4.60 22.56 2.51
C LEU A 180 6.01 22.44 1.93
N LEU A 181 6.48 23.49 1.26
CA LEU A 181 7.80 23.48 0.62
C LEU A 181 8.93 23.33 1.66
N LYS A 182 8.82 24.01 2.81
CA LYS A 182 9.78 23.87 3.91
C LYS A 182 9.73 22.48 4.55
N ALA A 183 8.53 21.94 4.76
CA ALA A 183 8.35 20.61 5.35
C ALA A 183 8.96 19.50 4.47
N THR A 184 9.01 19.69 3.16
CA THR A 184 9.43 18.63 2.22
C THR A 184 10.85 18.77 1.66
N ALA A 185 11.50 19.92 1.87
CA ALA A 185 12.80 20.25 1.26
C ALA A 185 13.96 19.27 1.59
N SER A 186 13.90 18.57 2.72
CA SER A 186 14.95 17.64 3.16
C SER A 186 14.87 16.24 2.56
N TYR A 187 13.78 15.92 1.85
CA TYR A 187 13.49 14.56 1.38
C TYR A 187 13.68 14.38 -0.12
N GLY A 188 13.66 15.48 -0.87
CA GLY A 188 13.76 15.45 -2.33
C GLY A 188 13.28 16.76 -2.95
N LYS A 189 12.95 16.70 -4.24
CA LYS A 189 12.38 17.82 -4.99
C LYS A 189 11.10 17.38 -5.68
N TRP A 190 10.08 18.23 -5.60
CA TRP A 190 8.88 18.06 -6.41
C TRP A 190 9.25 18.21 -7.89
N ALA A 191 8.63 17.41 -8.74
CA ALA A 191 8.74 17.60 -10.17
C ALA A 191 8.18 18.98 -10.55
N GLU A 192 8.83 19.66 -11.49
CA GLU A 192 8.46 20.99 -11.93
C GLU A 192 6.99 21.02 -12.41
N GLY A 193 6.19 21.98 -11.91
CA GLY A 193 4.78 22.12 -12.27
C GLY A 193 3.84 21.08 -11.63
N TRP A 194 4.36 20.09 -10.90
CA TRP A 194 3.55 19.00 -10.39
C TRP A 194 2.58 19.45 -9.29
N LEU A 195 3.05 20.28 -8.35
CA LEU A 195 2.19 20.81 -7.28
C LEU A 195 1.13 21.77 -7.85
N GLU A 196 1.53 22.64 -8.77
CA GLU A 196 0.65 23.60 -9.46
C GLU A 196 -0.48 22.90 -10.19
N ARG A 197 -0.20 21.69 -10.69
CA ARG A 197 -1.17 20.83 -11.35
C ARG A 197 -2.05 20.08 -10.36
N VAL A 198 -1.46 19.42 -9.37
CA VAL A 198 -2.17 18.45 -8.51
C VAL A 198 -2.96 19.12 -7.38
N VAL A 199 -2.41 20.16 -6.72
CA VAL A 199 -3.07 20.79 -5.56
C VAL A 199 -4.47 21.30 -5.91
N PRO A 200 -4.68 22.10 -6.98
CA PRO A 200 -6.02 22.60 -7.31
C PRO A 200 -7.05 21.49 -7.59
N ARG A 201 -6.59 20.34 -8.11
CA ARG A 201 -7.45 19.20 -8.43
C ARG A 201 -7.81 18.38 -7.20
N LEU A 202 -6.88 18.23 -6.27
CA LEU A 202 -7.13 17.57 -4.98
C LEU A 202 -8.04 18.39 -4.06
N THR A 203 -8.07 19.72 -4.21
CA THR A 203 -8.87 20.61 -3.37
C THR A 203 -10.14 21.14 -4.04
N GLY A 204 -10.29 20.97 -5.36
CA GLY A 204 -11.43 21.49 -6.13
C GLY A 204 -12.75 20.85 -5.71
N SER A 205 -13.79 21.68 -5.55
CA SER A 205 -15.14 21.23 -5.14
C SER A 205 -15.92 20.56 -6.25
N GLU A 206 -15.67 20.98 -7.49
CA GLU A 206 -16.32 20.46 -8.70
C GLU A 206 -15.28 19.85 -9.63
N PRO A 207 -15.59 18.73 -10.29
CA PRO A 207 -14.72 18.19 -11.34
C PRO A 207 -14.56 19.17 -12.50
N SER A 208 -13.45 19.06 -13.21
CA SER A 208 -13.27 19.75 -14.49
C SER A 208 -14.32 19.28 -15.51
N PRO A 209 -14.67 20.10 -16.52
CA PRO A 209 -15.68 19.75 -17.53
C PRO A 209 -15.11 18.78 -18.58
N TRP A 210 -14.70 17.60 -18.13
CA TRP A 210 -14.13 16.54 -18.95
C TRP A 210 -15.10 16.11 -20.06
N LYS A 211 -14.55 15.84 -21.25
CA LYS A 211 -15.30 15.33 -22.39
C LYS A 211 -14.73 13.99 -22.81
N VAL A 212 -15.56 13.16 -23.43
CA VAL A 212 -15.12 11.89 -24.05
C VAL A 212 -13.95 12.11 -25.03
N ALA A 213 -13.92 13.26 -25.71
CA ALA A 213 -12.86 13.64 -26.63
C ALA A 213 -11.48 13.79 -25.96
N ASP A 214 -11.42 14.13 -24.67
CA ASP A 214 -10.17 14.28 -23.90
C ASP A 214 -9.48 12.94 -23.63
N PHE A 215 -10.18 11.83 -23.86
CA PHE A 215 -9.66 10.47 -23.71
C PHE A 215 -9.78 9.65 -25.01
N GLY A 216 -10.11 10.32 -26.11
CA GLY A 216 -10.40 9.70 -27.39
C GLY A 216 -9.15 9.26 -28.15
N PRO A 217 -9.32 8.55 -29.29
CA PRO A 217 -8.21 8.03 -30.10
C PRO A 217 -7.35 9.11 -30.77
N ALA A 218 -7.79 10.37 -30.75
CA ALA A 218 -7.05 11.51 -31.29
C ALA A 218 -6.08 12.13 -30.28
N VAL A 219 -6.14 11.72 -29.01
CA VAL A 219 -5.25 12.19 -27.94
C VAL A 219 -3.99 11.33 -27.95
N ASP A 220 -2.83 11.98 -27.99
CA ASP A 220 -1.56 11.29 -27.90
C ASP A 220 -1.37 10.64 -26.52
N ALA A 221 -0.43 9.69 -26.43
CA ALA A 221 -0.26 8.88 -25.23
C ALA A 221 0.09 9.72 -24.00
N ASP A 222 0.99 10.69 -24.12
CA ASP A 222 1.45 11.49 -22.98
C ASP A 222 0.30 12.34 -22.45
N ARG A 223 -0.40 13.05 -23.35
CA ARG A 223 -1.59 13.83 -22.99
C ARG A 223 -2.71 12.97 -22.42
N TRP A 224 -2.87 11.74 -22.90
CA TRP A 224 -3.88 10.82 -22.37
C TRP A 224 -3.57 10.43 -20.92
N HIS A 225 -2.31 10.08 -20.62
CA HIS A 225 -1.88 9.77 -19.25
C HIS A 225 -1.99 10.99 -18.34
N ASP A 226 -1.69 12.16 -18.86
CA ASP A 226 -1.87 13.42 -18.17
C ASP A 226 -3.34 13.67 -17.80
N ASN A 227 -4.24 13.58 -18.77
CA ASN A 227 -5.68 13.75 -18.53
C ASN A 227 -6.20 12.70 -17.52
N LEU A 228 -5.70 11.46 -17.59
CA LEU A 228 -6.09 10.41 -16.66
C LEU A 228 -5.64 10.71 -15.22
N ASN A 229 -4.39 11.13 -15.05
CA ASN A 229 -3.88 11.48 -13.72
C ASN A 229 -4.64 12.67 -13.11
N ASP A 230 -4.98 13.66 -13.93
CA ASP A 230 -5.77 14.81 -13.50
C ASP A 230 -7.18 14.41 -13.08
N LEU A 231 -7.84 13.58 -13.87
CA LEU A 231 -9.16 13.02 -13.57
C LEU A 231 -9.15 12.22 -12.26
N LEU A 232 -8.10 11.41 -12.04
CA LEU A 232 -7.97 10.61 -10.83
C LEU A 232 -7.67 11.46 -9.60
N ALA A 233 -6.93 12.57 -9.73
CA ALA A 233 -6.78 13.55 -8.65
C ALA A 233 -8.13 14.14 -8.23
N GLU A 234 -8.98 14.54 -9.19
CA GLU A 234 -10.32 15.04 -8.90
C GLU A 234 -11.24 13.97 -8.30
N PHE A 235 -11.09 12.71 -8.72
CA PHE A 235 -11.76 11.58 -8.06
C PHE A 235 -11.33 11.45 -6.59
N VAL A 236 -10.04 11.56 -6.30
CA VAL A 236 -9.54 11.54 -4.92
C VAL A 236 -10.13 12.69 -4.10
N ALA A 237 -10.22 13.91 -4.66
CA ALA A 237 -10.88 15.04 -4.01
C ALA A 237 -12.36 14.75 -3.67
N ASP A 238 -13.08 14.17 -4.62
CA ASP A 238 -14.48 13.78 -4.45
C ASP A 238 -14.65 12.70 -3.37
N ARG A 239 -13.73 11.72 -3.30
CA ARG A 239 -13.71 10.73 -2.22
C ARG A 239 -13.32 11.32 -0.87
N ARG A 240 -12.43 12.30 -0.85
CA ARG A 240 -12.04 13.01 0.37
C ARG A 240 -13.22 13.69 1.02
N ARG A 241 -14.06 14.38 0.22
CA ARG A 241 -15.32 14.98 0.68
C ARG A 241 -16.31 13.96 1.23
N ALA A 242 -16.24 12.72 0.75
CA ALA A 242 -17.02 11.60 1.27
C ALA A 242 -16.37 10.90 2.49
N GLY A 243 -15.30 11.45 3.07
CA GLY A 243 -14.65 10.94 4.28
C GLY A 243 -13.50 9.96 4.05
N VAL A 244 -13.10 9.70 2.81
CA VAL A 244 -11.96 8.83 2.51
C VAL A 244 -10.64 9.61 2.69
N PRO A 245 -9.66 9.14 3.47
CA PRO A 245 -8.36 9.81 3.60
C PRO A 245 -7.64 9.94 2.24
N TYR A 246 -6.93 11.05 2.02
CA TYR A 246 -6.15 11.25 0.79
C TYR A 246 -5.18 10.10 0.52
N SER A 247 -4.53 9.57 1.56
CA SER A 247 -3.60 8.44 1.46
C SER A 247 -4.24 7.17 0.88
N ARG A 248 -5.48 6.85 1.26
CA ARG A 248 -6.22 5.71 0.68
C ARG A 248 -6.70 6.04 -0.74
N GLY A 249 -7.20 7.25 -0.96
CA GLY A 249 -7.60 7.70 -2.30
C GLY A 249 -6.45 7.61 -3.30
N TYR A 250 -5.25 8.04 -2.90
CA TYR A 250 -4.03 7.95 -3.69
C TYR A 250 -3.64 6.52 -4.04
N MET A 251 -3.81 5.56 -3.13
CA MET A 251 -3.61 4.15 -3.46
C MET A 251 -4.51 3.72 -4.62
N ALA A 252 -5.80 4.04 -4.56
CA ALA A 252 -6.70 3.73 -5.67
C ALA A 252 -6.32 4.49 -6.95
N TRP A 253 -5.92 5.76 -6.86
CA TRP A 253 -5.41 6.52 -8.01
C TRP A 253 -4.25 5.77 -8.67
N THR A 254 -3.16 5.48 -7.96
CA THR A 254 -1.97 4.86 -8.58
C THR A 254 -2.29 3.56 -9.30
N GLN A 255 -3.10 2.70 -8.70
CA GLN A 255 -3.46 1.41 -9.27
C GLN A 255 -4.45 1.53 -10.44
N LEU A 256 -5.42 2.46 -10.36
CA LEU A 256 -6.32 2.75 -11.48
C LEU A 256 -5.56 3.35 -12.66
N ALA A 257 -4.63 4.27 -12.41
CA ALA A 257 -3.79 4.87 -13.43
C ALA A 257 -2.98 3.82 -14.19
N GLU A 258 -2.35 2.91 -13.45
CA GLU A 258 -1.59 1.81 -14.03
C GLU A 258 -2.47 0.85 -14.85
N ALA A 259 -3.59 0.39 -14.29
CA ALA A 259 -4.49 -0.53 -14.98
C ALA A 259 -5.07 0.09 -16.27
N LEU A 260 -5.49 1.35 -16.21
CA LEU A 260 -6.08 2.06 -17.35
C LEU A 260 -5.02 2.43 -18.39
N GLY A 261 -3.80 2.81 -17.98
CA GLY A 261 -2.67 3.03 -18.89
C GLY A 261 -2.33 1.76 -19.69
N ARG A 262 -2.26 0.61 -19.03
CA ARG A 262 -2.06 -0.69 -19.71
C ARG A 262 -3.20 -1.01 -20.68
N GLN A 263 -4.45 -0.71 -20.31
CA GLN A 263 -5.61 -0.87 -21.18
C GLN A 263 -5.55 0.03 -22.43
N PHE A 264 -5.03 1.25 -22.28
CA PHE A 264 -4.85 2.20 -23.37
C PHE A 264 -3.80 1.71 -24.38
N VAL A 265 -2.65 1.23 -23.90
CA VAL A 265 -1.57 0.70 -24.75
C VAL A 265 -1.94 -0.64 -25.38
N SER A 266 -2.75 -1.46 -24.70
CA SER A 266 -3.22 -2.77 -25.18
C SER A 266 -4.73 -2.78 -25.43
N PRO A 267 -5.22 -2.14 -26.50
CA PRO A 267 -6.64 -2.22 -26.87
C PRO A 267 -6.99 -3.68 -27.18
N ALA A 268 -8.08 -4.18 -26.59
CA ALA A 268 -8.48 -5.57 -26.71
C ALA A 268 -8.61 -5.96 -28.19
N ALA A 269 -7.93 -7.03 -28.60
CA ALA A 269 -8.25 -7.68 -29.85
C ALA A 269 -9.72 -8.12 -29.80
N PRO A 270 -10.52 -7.90 -30.87
CA PRO A 270 -11.89 -8.37 -30.89
C PRO A 270 -11.90 -9.86 -30.58
N GLN A 271 -12.68 -10.28 -29.58
CA GLN A 271 -12.88 -11.69 -29.25
C GLN A 271 -13.54 -12.40 -30.45
N GLY A 272 -12.69 -12.87 -31.36
CA GLY A 272 -13.05 -13.63 -32.54
C GLY A 272 -12.28 -14.93 -32.52
N LYS A 273 -12.94 -15.98 -32.03
CA LYS A 273 -12.70 -17.41 -32.22
C LYS A 273 -11.37 -17.80 -32.91
N ARG A 274 -10.55 -18.60 -32.22
CA ARG A 274 -9.66 -19.57 -32.88
C ARG A 274 -10.49 -20.40 -33.87
N GLY A 275 -10.44 -20.07 -35.16
CA GLY A 275 -11.23 -20.76 -36.16
C GLY A 275 -11.19 -20.15 -37.56
N ARG A 276 -10.43 -20.81 -38.44
CA ARG A 276 -10.50 -20.82 -39.91
C ARG A 276 -10.08 -19.58 -40.71
N LYS A 277 -9.05 -19.81 -41.54
CA LYS A 277 -8.74 -19.06 -42.77
C LYS A 277 -10.00 -18.91 -43.62
N GLY A 278 -10.43 -17.67 -43.85
CA GLY A 278 -11.55 -17.31 -44.72
C GLY A 278 -11.53 -15.82 -45.05
N LYS A 279 -11.72 -15.50 -46.32
CA LYS A 279 -11.50 -14.21 -47.01
C LYS A 279 -12.10 -12.95 -46.34
N LYS A 280 -11.36 -11.85 -46.49
CA LYS A 280 -11.76 -10.46 -46.24
C LYS A 280 -13.10 -10.09 -46.90
N HIS A 281 -14.04 -9.59 -46.11
CA HIS A 281 -14.97 -8.53 -46.53
C HIS A 281 -15.37 -7.70 -45.31
N GLY A 282 -15.51 -6.39 -45.52
CA GLY A 282 -15.59 -5.36 -44.49
C GLY A 282 -16.60 -5.65 -43.39
N ARG A 283 -16.11 -5.68 -42.16
CA ARG A 283 -16.92 -5.58 -40.95
C ARG A 283 -16.38 -4.42 -40.13
N LYS A 284 -17.19 -3.37 -40.06
CA LYS A 284 -17.03 -2.19 -39.22
C LYS A 284 -16.52 -2.57 -37.84
N ALA A 285 -15.54 -1.81 -37.36
CA ALA A 285 -15.05 -1.81 -35.99
C ALA A 285 -16.13 -1.33 -34.98
N SER A 286 -17.24 -2.07 -34.84
CA SER A 286 -18.44 -1.60 -34.11
C SER A 286 -18.68 -2.25 -32.75
N LEU A 287 -17.68 -2.88 -32.13
CA LEU A 287 -17.73 -3.30 -30.72
C LEU A 287 -16.57 -2.74 -29.88
N ALA A 288 -15.46 -2.35 -30.51
CA ALA A 288 -14.39 -1.58 -29.85
C ALA A 288 -14.80 -0.13 -29.53
N ALA A 289 -15.87 0.38 -30.15
CA ALA A 289 -16.39 1.73 -29.98
C ALA A 289 -17.39 1.90 -28.81
N LEU A 290 -17.75 0.82 -28.10
CA LEU A 290 -18.79 0.84 -27.06
C LEU A 290 -18.27 0.88 -25.63
N HIS A 291 -16.96 0.70 -25.41
CA HIS A 291 -16.39 0.72 -24.07
C HIS A 291 -15.57 1.98 -23.87
N SER A 292 -16.03 2.84 -22.96
CA SER A 292 -15.27 4.02 -22.53
C SER A 292 -13.86 3.60 -22.09
N PRO A 293 -12.79 4.27 -22.56
CA PRO A 293 -11.41 3.94 -22.18
C PRO A 293 -11.15 4.11 -20.69
N LEU A 294 -12.01 4.89 -20.00
CA LEU A 294 -11.94 5.17 -18.56
C LEU A 294 -12.59 4.10 -17.67
N VAL A 295 -13.41 3.22 -18.26
CA VAL A 295 -14.01 2.10 -17.53
C VAL A 295 -13.04 0.93 -17.58
N PRO A 296 -12.52 0.45 -16.43
CA PRO A 296 -11.59 -0.66 -16.42
C PRO A 296 -12.27 -1.93 -16.93
N ARG A 297 -11.65 -2.61 -17.89
CA ARG A 297 -12.10 -3.94 -18.32
C ARG A 297 -11.82 -4.95 -17.22
N TYR A 298 -12.74 -5.88 -17.04
CA TYR A 298 -12.60 -6.97 -16.07
C TYR A 298 -11.24 -7.68 -16.17
N GLN A 299 -10.83 -8.12 -17.37
CA GLN A 299 -9.57 -8.83 -17.57
C GLN A 299 -8.33 -8.01 -17.17
N THR A 300 -8.34 -6.71 -17.46
CA THR A 300 -7.21 -5.84 -17.12
C THR A 300 -7.15 -5.60 -15.62
N MET A 301 -8.31 -5.36 -14.99
CA MET A 301 -8.39 -5.14 -13.55
C MET A 301 -8.08 -6.42 -12.76
N ASP A 302 -8.59 -7.56 -13.18
CA ASP A 302 -8.31 -8.87 -12.57
C ASP A 302 -6.81 -9.19 -12.59
N LYS A 303 -6.15 -8.96 -13.73
CA LYS A 303 -4.70 -9.10 -13.85
C LYS A 303 -3.95 -8.11 -12.94
N ALA A 304 -4.35 -6.83 -12.94
CA ALA A 304 -3.71 -5.81 -12.11
C ALA A 304 -3.83 -6.13 -10.61
N LEU A 305 -5.01 -6.60 -10.16
CA LEU A 305 -5.22 -7.03 -8.78
C LEU A 305 -4.40 -8.29 -8.46
N GLY A 306 -4.33 -9.27 -9.37
CA GLY A 306 -3.51 -10.47 -9.18
C GLY A 306 -2.02 -10.16 -9.01
N GLU A 307 -1.51 -9.16 -9.72
CA GLU A 307 -0.12 -8.70 -9.60
C GLU A 307 0.20 -8.02 -8.26
N LEU A 308 -0.81 -7.66 -7.46
CA LEU A 308 -0.62 -7.15 -6.09
C LEU A 308 -0.47 -8.28 -5.06
N PHE A 309 -0.57 -9.55 -5.46
CA PHE A 309 -0.36 -10.70 -4.58
C PHE A 309 0.78 -11.63 -5.09
N PRO A 310 1.99 -11.10 -5.37
CA PRO A 310 3.15 -11.96 -5.58
C PRO A 310 3.46 -12.79 -4.34
N PHE A 311 4.19 -13.89 -4.53
CA PHE A 311 4.66 -14.74 -3.42
C PHE A 311 5.48 -13.95 -2.38
N LEU A 312 6.30 -13.00 -2.85
CA LEU A 312 7.04 -12.07 -2.00
C LEU A 312 6.56 -10.64 -2.26
N GLY A 313 6.29 -9.89 -1.19
CA GLY A 313 5.94 -8.47 -1.29
C GLY A 313 4.49 -8.20 -1.70
N ALA A 314 3.54 -9.01 -1.24
CA ALA A 314 2.12 -8.75 -1.44
C ALA A 314 1.70 -7.36 -0.92
N GLN A 315 0.80 -6.70 -1.64
CA GLN A 315 0.31 -5.34 -1.39
C GLN A 315 -1.22 -5.33 -1.17
N PRO A 316 -1.72 -6.05 -0.15
CA PRO A 316 -3.15 -6.26 0.06
C PRO A 316 -3.93 -4.95 0.26
N TYR A 317 -3.32 -3.95 0.90
CA TYR A 317 -3.96 -2.67 1.18
C TYR A 317 -4.20 -1.82 -0.09
N ARG A 318 -3.31 -1.93 -1.08
CA ARG A 318 -3.54 -1.28 -2.39
C ARG A 318 -4.66 -1.97 -3.15
N ALA A 319 -4.68 -3.31 -3.12
CA ALA A 319 -5.75 -4.09 -3.74
C ALA A 319 -7.11 -3.75 -3.09
N ALA A 320 -7.15 -3.73 -1.75
CA ALA A 320 -8.34 -3.35 -0.99
C ALA A 320 -8.81 -1.92 -1.34
N ALA A 321 -7.89 -0.94 -1.40
CA ALA A 321 -8.24 0.43 -1.74
C ALA A 321 -8.92 0.54 -3.10
N VAL A 322 -8.40 -0.18 -4.11
CA VAL A 322 -9.01 -0.20 -5.45
C VAL A 322 -10.35 -0.91 -5.44
N VAL A 323 -10.45 -2.09 -4.83
CA VAL A 323 -11.69 -2.87 -4.81
C VAL A 323 -12.81 -2.10 -4.11
N GLU A 324 -12.51 -1.45 -2.98
CA GLU A 324 -13.48 -0.63 -2.24
C GLU A 324 -13.87 0.65 -3.01
N LEU A 325 -12.93 1.31 -3.68
CA LEU A 325 -13.16 2.60 -4.33
C LEU A 325 -13.60 2.48 -5.80
N LEU A 326 -13.49 1.30 -6.43
CA LEU A 326 -13.89 1.10 -7.82
C LEU A 326 -15.38 1.40 -8.08
N PRO A 327 -16.35 0.95 -7.26
CA PRO A 327 -17.75 1.33 -7.44
C PRO A 327 -17.93 2.86 -7.39
N ALA A 328 -17.26 3.53 -6.45
CA ALA A 328 -17.30 4.97 -6.32
C ALA A 328 -16.68 5.70 -7.52
N TYR A 329 -15.58 5.17 -8.07
CA TYR A 329 -14.97 5.67 -9.29
C TYR A 329 -15.93 5.59 -10.49
N LEU A 330 -16.64 4.47 -10.65
CA LEU A 330 -17.64 4.33 -11.72
C LEU A 330 -18.81 5.31 -11.57
N HIS A 331 -19.27 5.56 -10.33
CA HIS A 331 -20.28 6.58 -10.06
C HIS A 331 -19.75 8.01 -10.28
N PHE A 332 -18.48 8.26 -10.00
CA PHE A 332 -17.82 9.53 -10.32
C PHE A 332 -17.82 9.76 -11.83
N LEU A 333 -17.40 8.77 -12.63
CA LEU A 333 -17.42 8.87 -14.09
C LEU A 333 -18.83 9.09 -14.66
N ALA A 334 -19.86 8.48 -14.08
CA ALA A 334 -21.24 8.62 -14.55
C ALA A 334 -21.85 10.02 -14.29
N ARG A 335 -21.20 10.84 -13.45
CA ARG A 335 -21.62 12.23 -13.15
C ARG A 335 -20.90 13.27 -14.02
N LEU A 336 -19.88 12.87 -14.79
CA LEU A 336 -19.20 13.70 -15.78
C LEU A 336 -19.98 13.69 -17.09
#